data_AF-A0A838GNR9-F1
#
_entry.id   AF-A0A838GNR9-F1
#
_cell.length_a   1.000
_cell.length_b   1.000
_cell.length_c   1.000
_cell.angle_alpha   90.00
_cell.angle_beta   90.00
_cell.angle_gamma   90.00
#
_symmetry.space_group_name_H-M   'P 1'
#
loop_
_entity.id
_entity.type
_entity.pdbx_description
1 polymer ?
#
loop_
_entity_poly.entity_id
_entity_poly.type
_entity_poly.pdbx_seq_one_letter_code
_entity_poly.pdbx_strand_id
1 'polypeptide(L)' 'MRTDHWPPAGIRVRTPRLELSLPDDAGLDDLVAVAGAGIHDPAEMPFYVPWTERPPGEFERGFLQYHWGRRAT' A
#
# COMPACT_ATOMS: atom_id res chain seq x y z
N MET A 1 -14.63 -0.05 4.92
CA MET A 1 -15.14 -1.32 4.34
C MET A 1 -15.86 -2.12 5.42
N ARG A 2 -17.07 -2.61 5.18
CA ARG A 2 -17.83 -3.37 6.19
C ARG A 2 -17.27 -4.79 6.27
N THR A 3 -16.77 -5.18 7.44
CA THR A 3 -16.09 -6.47 7.67
C THR A 3 -17.01 -7.66 7.52
N ASP A 4 -18.32 -7.48 7.69
CA ASP A 4 -19.33 -8.51 7.49
C ASP A 4 -19.58 -8.85 6.01
N HIS A 5 -19.36 -7.89 5.11
CA HIS A 5 -19.41 -8.12 3.66
C HIS A 5 -18.06 -8.56 3.08
N TRP A 6 -16.97 -8.19 3.74
CA TRP A 6 -15.61 -8.58 3.37
C TRP A 6 -14.78 -8.93 4.63
N PRO A 7 -14.89 -10.18 5.12
CA PRO A 7 -14.22 -10.63 6.35
C PRO A 7 -12.71 -10.35 6.42
N PRO A 8 -11.93 -10.42 5.31
CA PRO A 8 -10.50 -10.11 5.38
C PRO A 8 -10.20 -8.70 5.90
N ALA A 9 -11.11 -7.73 5.74
CA ALA A 9 -10.92 -6.36 6.27
C ALA A 9 -10.80 -6.34 7.80
N GLY A 10 -11.31 -7.36 8.48
CA GLY A 10 -11.28 -7.50 9.93
C GLY A 10 -10.03 -8.19 10.48
N ILE A 11 -9.18 -8.78 9.62
CA ILE A 11 -7.98 -9.51 10.06
C ILE A 11 -6.98 -8.52 10.67
N ARG A 12 -6.45 -8.88 11.84
CA ARG A 12 -5.39 -8.14 12.55
C ARG A 12 -4.33 -9.11 13.05
N VAL A 13 -3.07 -8.86 12.70
CA VAL A 13 -1.92 -9.62 13.22
C VAL A 13 -1.15 -8.71 14.14
N ARG A 14 -0.95 -9.13 15.39
CA ARG A 14 -0.36 -8.29 16.44
C ARG A 14 0.94 -8.86 16.97
N THR A 15 1.89 -7.97 17.18
CA THR A 15 3.13 -8.19 17.93
C THR A 15 3.24 -7.11 19.01
N PRO A 16 4.18 -7.18 19.97
CA PRO A 16 4.29 -6.16 21.01
C PRO A 16 4.52 -4.73 20.52
N ARG A 17 5.02 -4.54 19.28
CA ARG A 17 5.35 -3.22 18.73
C ARG A 17 4.52 -2.82 17.52
N LEU A 18 3.90 -3.78 16.84
CA LEU A 18 3.26 -3.57 15.54
C LEU A 18 1.94 -4.33 15.43
N GLU A 19 0.98 -3.71 14.76
CA GLU A 19 -0.23 -4.33 14.24
C GLU A 19 -0.21 -4.27 12.72
N LEU A 20 -0.48 -5.39 12.05
CA LEU A 20 -0.69 -5.46 10.61
C LEU A 20 -2.18 -5.67 10.31
N SER A 21 -2.67 -4.93 9.33
CA SER A 21 -4.06 -4.93 8.88
C SER A 21 -4.14 -4.68 7.36
N LEU A 22 -5.29 -4.97 6.75
CA LEU A 22 -5.56 -4.52 5.39
C LEU A 22 -5.89 -3.02 5.40
N PRO A 23 -5.25 -2.19 4.55
CA PRO A 23 -5.54 -0.77 4.49
C PRO A 23 -6.90 -0.49 3.85
N ASP A 24 -7.63 0.47 4.41
CA ASP A 24 -8.70 1.18 3.71
C ASP A 24 -8.11 2.31 2.85
N ASP A 25 -8.95 3.18 2.26
CA ASP A 25 -8.45 4.24 1.39
C ASP A 25 -7.58 5.25 2.13
N ALA A 26 -7.94 5.62 3.37
CA ALA A 26 -7.12 6.50 4.19
C ALA A 26 -5.75 5.86 4.53
N GLY A 27 -5.75 4.56 4.87
CA GLY A 27 -4.49 3.84 5.10
C GLY A 27 -3.62 3.73 3.84
N LEU A 28 -4.21 3.66 2.64
CA LEU A 28 -3.45 3.70 1.40
C LEU A 28 -2.87 5.09 1.12
N ASP A 29 -3.59 6.16 1.47
CA ASP A 29 -3.09 7.54 1.37
C ASP A 29 -1.87 7.75 2.29
N ASP A 30 -1.90 7.20 3.51
CA ASP A 30 -0.75 7.23 4.40
C ASP A 30 0.44 6.44 3.83
N LEU A 31 0.18 5.25 3.27
CA LEU A 31 1.23 4.40 2.70
C LEU A 31 1.88 5.02 1.46
N VAL A 32 1.09 5.67 0.58
CA VAL A 32 1.64 6.30 -0.62
C VAL A 32 2.47 7.54 -0.25
N ALA A 33 2.08 8.28 0.79
CA ALA A 33 2.87 9.39 1.30
C ALA A 33 4.22 8.91 1.87
N VAL A 34 4.22 7.83 2.65
CA VAL A 34 5.46 7.22 3.18
C VAL A 34 6.35 6.73 2.04
N ALA A 35 5.78 6.03 1.05
CA ALA A 35 6.56 5.54 -0.08
C ALA A 35 7.10 6.67 -0.96
N GLY A 36 6.33 7.75 -1.16
CA GLY A 36 6.73 8.93 -1.90
C GLY A 36 7.83 9.75 -1.22
N ALA A 37 7.98 9.62 0.11
CA ALA A 37 9.11 10.19 0.85
C ALA A 37 10.45 9.43 0.62
N GLY A 38 10.42 8.30 -0.09
CA GLY A 38 11.56 7.45 -0.38
C GLY A 38 11.53 6.14 0.38
N ILE A 39 11.76 5.03 -0.32
CA ILE A 39 11.65 3.66 0.23
C ILE A 39 12.91 2.80 0.02
N HIS A 40 13.82 3.21 -0.87
CA HIS A 40 15.14 2.61 -1.06
C HIS A 40 16.13 3.66 -1.60
N ASP A 41 17.41 3.32 -1.63
CA ASP A 41 18.44 4.12 -2.30
C ASP A 41 18.07 4.27 -3.80
N PRO A 42 18.09 5.50 -4.38
CA PRO A 42 17.79 5.70 -5.80
C PRO A 42 18.71 4.96 -6.78
N ALA A 43 19.90 4.53 -6.35
CA ALA A 43 20.81 3.75 -7.18
C ALA A 43 20.48 2.24 -7.22
N GLU A 44 19.55 1.80 -6.38
CA GLU A 44 19.15 0.39 -6.24
C GLU A 44 17.71 0.17 -6.73
N MET A 45 17.42 -1.02 -7.26
CA MET A 45 16.04 -1.43 -7.57
C MET A 45 15.74 -2.79 -6.91
N PRO A 46 15.32 -2.80 -5.63
CA PRO A 46 15.08 -4.04 -4.89
C PRO A 46 13.74 -4.71 -5.24
N PHE A 47 12.93 -4.09 -6.10
CA PHE A 47 11.63 -4.61 -6.50
C PHE A 47 11.67 -5.25 -7.88
N TYR A 48 11.02 -6.41 -8.02
CA TYR A 48 10.87 -7.08 -9.32
C TYR A 48 10.10 -6.22 -10.35
N VAL A 49 9.12 -5.44 -9.88
CA VAL A 49 8.44 -4.42 -10.69
C VAL A 49 8.94 -3.05 -10.23
N PRO A 50 9.48 -2.19 -11.11
CA PRO A 50 10.03 -0.89 -10.74
C PRO A 50 8.92 0.16 -10.52
N TRP A 51 8.04 -0.08 -9.55
CA TRP A 51 6.88 0.78 -9.30
C TRP A 51 7.24 2.14 -8.66
N THR A 52 8.42 2.25 -8.05
CA THR A 52 8.93 3.45 -7.36
C THR A 52 9.56 4.49 -8.26
N GLU A 53 9.91 4.15 -9.51
CA GLU A 53 10.54 5.07 -10.47
C GLU A 53 9.53 5.87 -11.32
N ARG A 54 8.24 5.75 -11.01
CA ARG A 54 7.20 6.48 -11.75
C ARG A 54 7.30 7.98 -11.47
N PRO A 55 7.00 8.84 -12.46
CA PRO A 55 6.91 10.28 -12.24
C PRO A 55 5.91 10.65 -11.14
N PRO A 56 6.11 11.77 -10.43
CA PRO A 56 5.09 12.31 -9.53
C PRO A 56 3.74 12.48 -10.23
N GLY A 57 2.65 12.15 -9.55
CA GLY A 57 1.28 12.06 -10.08
C GLY A 57 0.96 10.71 -10.73
N GLU A 58 1.92 10.07 -11.41
CA GLU A 58 1.74 8.71 -11.94
C GLU A 58 2.04 7.64 -10.90
N PHE A 59 2.98 7.93 -10.00
CA PHE A 59 3.32 7.12 -8.85
C PHE A 59 2.10 6.91 -7.94
N GLU A 60 1.52 8.00 -7.45
CA GLU A 60 0.44 7.96 -6.47
C GLU A 60 -0.81 7.30 -7.06
N ARG A 61 -1.18 7.72 -8.27
CA ARG A 61 -2.31 7.12 -9.00
C ARG A 61 -2.09 5.64 -9.26
N GLY A 62 -0.89 5.25 -9.67
CA GLY A 62 -0.55 3.86 -9.96
C GLY A 62 -0.57 2.98 -8.71
N PHE A 63 -0.06 3.50 -7.59
CA PHE A 63 -0.07 2.83 -6.30
C PHE A 63 -1.51 2.53 -5.85
N LEU A 64 -2.37 3.55 -5.85
CA LEU A 64 -3.78 3.39 -5.47
C LEU A 64 -4.53 2.43 -6.40
N GLN A 65 -4.37 2.58 -7.72
CA GLN A 65 -5.01 1.69 -8.70
C GLN A 65 -4.60 0.23 -8.53
N TYR A 66 -3.33 -0.04 -8.27
CA TYR A 66 -2.85 -1.40 -7.99
C TYR A 66 -3.52 -1.98 -6.74
N HIS A 67 -3.53 -1.24 -5.63
CA HIS A 67 -4.12 -1.72 -4.38
C HIS A 67 -5.65 -1.84 -4.45
N TRP A 68 -6.36 -0.96 -5.16
CA TRP A 68 -7.78 -1.14 -5.46
C TRP A 68 -8.04 -2.41 -6.26
N GLY A 69 -7.24 -2.67 -7.31
CA GLY A 69 -7.35 -3.88 -8.12
C GLY A 69 -7.15 -5.16 -7.30
N ARG A 70 -6.19 -5.16 -6.36
CA ARG A 70 -5.94 -6.30 -5.46
C ARG A 70 -7.01 -6.53 -4.40
N ARG A 71 -7.83 -5.52 -4.09
CA ARG A 71 -8.96 -5.63 -3.17
C ARG A 71 -10.24 -6.13 -3.85
N ALA A 72 -10.27 -6.15 -5.18
CA ALA A 72 -11.44 -6.53 -5.98
C ALA A 72 -11.47 -8.01 -6.42
N THR A 73 -10.49 -8.81 -5.98
CA THR A 73 -10.36 -10.26 -6.28
C THR A 73 -10.42 -11.07 -5.00
#